data_AF-A0A0Q8PS21-F1
#
_entry.id   AF-A0A0Q8PS21-F1
#
_cell.length_a   1.000
_cell.length_b   1.000
_cell.length_c   1.000
_cell.angle_alpha   90.00
_cell.angle_beta   90.00
_cell.angle_gamma   90.00
#
_symmetry.space_group_name_H-M   'P 1'
#
loop_
_entity.id
_entity.type
_entity.pdbx_description
1 polymer ?
#
loop_
_entity_poly.entity_id
_entity_poly.type
_entity_poly.pdbx_seq_one_letter_code
_entity_poly.pdbx_strand_id
1 'polypeptide(L)'
;MRVRRAWPVAALLLAPVLAGCGDDEPSAEQTPSESGSPSPSVTPTPSPSETSEAPSEPPSSAAPALPTACELVTADTLAKALGVSFAAGEPGGGSTEENGIAWKSDNCSFEAEDLMEVKVKITGPDDFTTGTFSCPQPTEVAAILEPADDVAGATEGWWKVSDSPPLEATLRACSPTVNVDVDFEYEDGVDYEGDPRQQAAQIAEFVLAALAGD
;
A
#
# COMPACT_ATOMS: atom_id res chain seq x y z
N MET A 1 -49.62 10.48 -15.64
CA MET A 1 -49.61 9.78 -16.94
C MET A 1 -48.44 8.80 -16.93
N ARG A 2 -48.71 7.51 -17.13
CA ARG A 2 -47.72 6.43 -17.06
C ARG A 2 -47.18 6.16 -18.46
N VAL A 3 -45.87 6.34 -18.69
CA VAL A 3 -45.23 5.96 -19.95
C VAL A 3 -44.36 4.73 -19.69
N ARG A 4 -44.84 3.59 -20.15
CA ARG A 4 -44.11 2.31 -20.19
C ARG A 4 -43.24 2.33 -21.45
N ARG A 5 -41.92 2.13 -21.32
CA ARG A 5 -41.02 1.89 -22.45
C ARG A 5 -40.52 0.45 -22.37
N ALA A 6 -40.74 -0.29 -23.46
CA ALA A 6 -40.41 -1.69 -23.61
C ALA A 6 -39.31 -1.86 -24.68
N TRP A 7 -38.27 -2.63 -24.31
CA TRP A 7 -37.44 -3.56 -25.11
C TRP A 7 -36.58 -3.00 -26.27
N PRO A 8 -35.49 -3.71 -26.72
CA PRO A 8 -35.29 -5.16 -26.69
C PRO A 8 -33.91 -5.70 -26.26
N VAL A 9 -33.98 -6.98 -25.88
CA VAL A 9 -32.92 -7.99 -25.75
C VAL A 9 -32.23 -8.22 -27.10
N ALA A 10 -30.89 -8.22 -27.14
CA ALA A 10 -30.10 -8.76 -28.24
C ALA A 10 -29.14 -9.80 -27.69
N ALA A 11 -29.24 -11.00 -28.24
CA ALA A 11 -28.58 -12.21 -27.80
C ALA A 11 -27.29 -12.50 -28.60
N LEU A 12 -26.37 -13.19 -27.92
CA LEU A 12 -25.42 -14.19 -28.44
C LEU A 12 -24.36 -13.75 -29.44
N LEU A 13 -23.09 -13.94 -29.08
CA LEU A 13 -22.15 -14.79 -29.82
C LEU A 13 -21.08 -15.35 -28.85
N LEU A 14 -21.21 -16.64 -28.53
CA LEU A 14 -20.22 -17.48 -27.87
C LEU A 14 -19.14 -17.89 -28.88
N ALA A 15 -17.86 -17.80 -28.51
CA ALA A 15 -16.77 -18.48 -29.19
C ALA A 15 -15.94 -19.29 -28.16
N PRO A 16 -15.94 -20.63 -28.24
CA PRO A 16 -15.02 -21.47 -27.48
C PRO A 16 -13.77 -21.75 -28.32
N VAL A 17 -12.58 -21.54 -27.77
CA VAL A 17 -11.36 -22.16 -28.30
C VAL A 17 -10.64 -22.89 -27.17
N LEU A 18 -10.39 -24.17 -27.44
CA LEU A 18 -9.87 -25.20 -26.56
C LEU A 18 -8.33 -25.18 -26.49
N ALA A 19 -7.84 -25.57 -25.32
CA ALA A 19 -6.73 -26.50 -25.05
C ALA A 19 -5.29 -26.14 -25.45
N GLY A 20 -4.44 -26.11 -24.42
CA GLY A 20 -2.98 -26.26 -24.50
C GLY A 20 -2.39 -26.64 -23.15
N CYS A 21 -2.64 -27.87 -22.70
CA CYS A 21 -1.91 -28.56 -21.63
C CYS A 21 -0.43 -28.72 -22.03
N GLY A 22 0.47 -28.35 -21.12
CA GLY A 22 1.89 -28.71 -21.17
C GLY A 22 2.38 -28.96 -19.74
N ASP A 23 2.33 -30.23 -19.37
CA ASP A 23 2.79 -30.86 -18.13
C ASP A 23 4.28 -31.19 -18.29
N ASP A 24 5.16 -30.78 -17.37
CA ASP A 24 6.37 -31.57 -17.01
C ASP A 24 6.98 -31.08 -15.68
N GLU A 25 7.35 -32.05 -14.85
CA GLU A 25 7.58 -32.02 -13.40
C GLU A 25 8.94 -31.44 -12.94
N PRO A 26 9.08 -31.16 -11.62
CA PRO A 26 10.32 -30.71 -11.00
C PRO A 26 11.19 -31.88 -10.54
N SER A 27 12.52 -31.76 -10.63
CA SER A 27 13.47 -32.32 -9.64
C SER A 27 14.92 -32.10 -10.05
N ALA A 28 15.54 -31.12 -9.42
CA ALA A 28 16.97 -31.05 -9.18
C ALA A 28 17.13 -30.20 -7.91
N GLU A 29 18.01 -30.44 -6.96
CA GLU A 29 19.02 -31.46 -6.75
C GLU A 29 19.48 -31.25 -5.29
N GLN A 30 19.81 -32.33 -4.60
CA GLN A 30 20.92 -32.43 -3.63
C GLN A 30 20.90 -31.58 -2.35
N THR A 31 20.63 -32.27 -1.24
CA THR A 31 21.26 -32.04 0.08
C THR A 31 22.80 -32.09 -0.05
N PRO A 32 23.55 -31.34 0.79
CA PRO A 32 23.98 -31.98 2.03
C PRO A 32 23.92 -31.08 3.27
N SER A 33 23.71 -31.76 4.40
CA SER A 33 24.03 -31.31 5.75
C SER A 33 25.44 -30.71 5.83
N GLU A 34 25.58 -29.58 6.52
CA GLU A 34 26.77 -29.36 7.33
C GLU A 34 26.41 -29.06 8.78
N SER A 35 26.91 -29.97 9.61
CA SER A 35 26.95 -29.97 11.05
C SER A 35 28.15 -29.12 11.48
N GLY A 36 27.93 -28.05 12.24
CA GLY A 36 28.98 -27.21 12.81
C GLY A 36 28.67 -26.83 14.25
N SER A 37 29.13 -27.66 15.18
CA SER A 37 29.11 -27.47 16.65
C SER A 37 30.31 -26.58 17.10
N PRO A 38 30.54 -26.30 18.40
CA PRO A 38 30.53 -24.96 18.98
C PRO A 38 31.91 -24.41 19.42
N SER A 39 31.96 -23.10 19.72
CA SER A 39 32.83 -22.36 20.68
C SER A 39 34.36 -22.53 20.61
N PRO A 40 35.12 -21.42 20.77
CA PRO A 40 35.52 -21.09 22.15
C PRO A 40 35.48 -19.61 22.51
N SER A 41 35.20 -19.40 23.81
CA SER A 41 35.51 -18.20 24.57
C SER A 41 36.90 -17.66 24.27
N VAL A 42 36.97 -16.34 24.06
CA VAL A 42 38.19 -15.57 24.28
C VAL A 42 37.83 -14.37 25.13
N THR A 43 38.33 -14.39 26.36
CA THR A 43 38.35 -13.25 27.28
C THR A 43 39.60 -12.43 26.97
N PRO A 44 39.48 -11.15 26.58
CA PRO A 44 40.55 -10.20 26.78
C PRO A 44 40.22 -9.22 27.92
N THR A 45 41.07 -9.28 28.93
CA THR A 45 41.60 -8.21 29.80
C THR A 45 41.04 -6.79 29.61
N PRO A 46 40.57 -6.11 30.67
CA PRO A 46 40.27 -4.69 30.62
C PRO A 46 41.56 -3.87 30.54
N SER A 47 41.71 -3.11 29.46
CA SER A 47 42.70 -2.03 29.36
C SER A 47 42.00 -0.70 29.72
N PRO A 48 42.60 0.17 30.55
CA PRO A 48 42.02 1.46 30.87
C PRO A 48 42.24 2.41 29.68
N SER A 49 41.18 2.70 28.94
CA SER A 49 41.20 3.77 27.95
C SER A 49 40.66 5.06 28.58
N GLU A 50 41.50 6.08 28.46
CA GLU A 50 41.28 7.45 28.86
C GLU A 50 39.98 8.00 28.28
N THR A 51 39.23 8.69 29.15
CA THR A 51 38.05 9.49 28.82
C THR A 51 38.46 10.62 27.87
N SER A 52 38.19 10.42 26.58
CA SER A 52 38.16 11.48 25.58
C SER A 52 36.71 11.92 25.45
N GLU A 53 36.35 13.04 26.06
CA GLU A 53 35.04 13.68 25.91
C GLU A 53 34.86 14.10 24.46
N ALA A 54 34.08 13.32 23.72
CA ALA A 54 33.62 13.69 22.39
C ALA A 54 32.77 14.98 22.48
N PRO A 55 32.90 15.91 21.53
CA PRO A 55 32.05 17.09 21.47
C PRO A 55 30.58 16.68 21.47
N SER A 56 29.81 17.18 22.43
CA SER A 56 28.35 17.03 22.42
C SER A 56 27.79 17.72 21.19
N GLU A 57 27.32 16.93 20.22
CA GLU A 57 26.51 17.45 19.12
C GLU A 57 25.26 18.12 19.72
N PRO A 58 24.84 19.27 19.19
CA PRO A 58 23.57 19.87 19.58
C PRO A 58 22.44 18.87 19.31
N PRO A 59 21.35 18.87 20.10
CA PRO A 59 20.20 18.03 19.82
C PRO A 59 19.74 18.34 18.40
N SER A 60 19.88 17.35 17.51
CA SER A 60 19.27 17.39 16.19
C SER A 60 17.79 17.63 16.43
N SER A 61 17.29 18.78 15.96
CA SER A 61 15.87 19.12 16.01
C SER A 61 15.17 18.15 15.07
N ALA A 62 14.81 16.96 15.59
CA ALA A 62 14.01 16.00 14.87
C ALA A 62 12.74 16.71 14.41
N ALA A 63 12.44 16.61 13.11
CA ALA A 63 11.16 17.04 12.60
C ALA A 63 10.05 16.31 13.39
N PRO A 64 8.86 16.92 13.55
CA PRO A 64 7.74 16.23 14.17
C PRO A 64 7.48 14.93 13.40
N ALA A 65 7.45 13.81 14.12
CA ALA A 65 7.08 12.53 13.54
C ALA A 65 5.65 12.60 13.01
N LEU A 66 5.42 12.04 11.82
CA LEU A 66 4.07 11.91 11.26
C LEU A 66 3.19 11.08 12.21
N PRO A 67 1.89 11.43 12.36
CA PRO A 67 0.93 10.55 13.02
C PRO A 67 0.85 9.19 12.32
N THR A 68 0.49 8.14 13.06
CA THR A 68 0.32 6.81 12.47
C THR A 68 -0.94 6.73 11.62
N ALA A 69 -0.96 5.85 10.62
CA ALA A 69 -2.09 5.66 9.72
C ALA A 69 -3.37 5.24 10.48
N CYS A 70 -3.25 4.40 11.52
CA CYS A 70 -4.39 3.98 12.34
C CYS A 70 -4.90 5.06 13.31
N GLU A 71 -4.11 6.10 13.58
CA GLU A 71 -4.59 7.27 14.33
C GLU A 71 -5.40 8.21 13.43
N LEU A 72 -5.06 8.26 12.14
CA LEU A 72 -5.71 9.14 11.17
C LEU A 72 -6.98 8.50 10.62
N VAL A 73 -6.93 7.25 10.18
CA VAL A 73 -8.07 6.55 9.58
C VAL A 73 -8.67 5.57 10.56
N THR A 74 -10.00 5.55 10.64
CA THR A 74 -10.76 4.62 11.48
C THR A 74 -11.76 3.82 10.64
N ALA A 75 -12.22 2.69 11.18
CA ALA A 75 -13.28 1.90 10.55
C ALA A 75 -14.55 2.74 10.25
N ASP A 76 -14.91 3.68 11.14
CA ASP A 76 -16.03 4.61 10.91
C ASP A 76 -15.78 5.56 9.72
N THR A 77 -14.54 5.99 9.54
CA THR A 77 -14.14 6.86 8.42
C THR A 77 -14.30 6.10 7.09
N LEU A 78 -13.81 4.86 7.04
CA LEU A 78 -13.98 3.99 5.87
C LEU A 78 -15.44 3.64 5.63
N ALA A 79 -16.19 3.32 6.68
CA ALA A 79 -17.62 3.00 6.55
C ALA A 79 -18.43 4.16 5.98
N LYS A 80 -18.04 5.40 6.30
CA LYS A 80 -18.65 6.60 5.73
C LYS A 80 -18.30 6.81 4.26
N ALA A 81 -17.06 6.49 3.85
CA ALA A 81 -16.60 6.65 2.46
C ALA A 81 -17.11 5.53 1.55
N LEU A 82 -17.14 4.29 2.05
CA LEU A 82 -17.39 3.08 1.28
C LEU A 82 -18.81 2.53 1.45
N GLY A 83 -19.50 2.90 2.53
CA GLY A 83 -20.83 2.37 2.85
C GLY A 83 -20.83 0.94 3.43
N VAL A 84 -19.65 0.40 3.74
CA VAL A 84 -19.44 -0.97 4.26
C VAL A 84 -18.87 -0.91 5.67
N SER A 85 -19.22 -1.87 6.54
CA SER A 85 -18.63 -1.96 7.88
C SER A 85 -17.31 -2.72 7.85
N PHE A 86 -16.31 -2.18 8.54
CA PHE A 86 -14.97 -2.76 8.67
C PHE A 86 -14.70 -3.19 10.11
N ALA A 87 -13.83 -4.18 10.28
CA ALA A 87 -13.20 -4.48 11.56
C ALA A 87 -12.30 -3.33 12.03
N ALA A 88 -11.80 -3.43 13.26
CA ALA A 88 -10.83 -2.47 13.76
C ALA A 88 -9.55 -2.50 12.90
N GLY A 89 -8.98 -1.33 12.65
CA GLY A 89 -7.77 -1.22 11.85
C GLY A 89 -6.58 -1.89 12.54
N GLU A 90 -5.82 -2.66 11.77
CA GLU A 90 -4.61 -3.32 12.23
C GLU A 90 -3.38 -2.52 11.80
N PRO A 91 -2.55 -2.04 12.75
CA PRO A 91 -1.35 -1.31 12.42
C PRO A 91 -0.32 -2.24 11.79
N GLY A 92 0.34 -1.74 10.76
CA GLY A 92 1.39 -2.46 10.07
C GLY A 92 2.41 -1.52 9.46
N GLY A 93 3.22 -2.09 8.58
CA GLY A 93 4.20 -1.34 7.82
C GLY A 93 4.86 -2.22 6.78
N GLY A 94 5.54 -1.59 5.83
CA GLY A 94 6.18 -2.29 4.74
C GLY A 94 7.37 -1.51 4.20
N SER A 95 8.27 -2.22 3.52
CA SER A 95 9.27 -1.58 2.66
C SER A 95 8.81 -1.74 1.22
N THR A 96 8.91 -0.67 0.45
CA THR A 96 8.56 -0.65 -0.97
C THR A 96 9.76 -0.14 -1.76
N GLU A 97 10.02 -0.76 -2.91
CA GLU A 97 11.03 -0.31 -3.86
C GLU A 97 10.40 -0.22 -5.25
N GLU A 98 10.44 0.96 -5.86
CA GLU A 98 9.95 1.21 -7.21
C GLU A 98 10.89 2.16 -7.94
N ASN A 99 11.22 1.87 -9.21
CA ASN A 99 12.06 2.73 -10.06
C ASN A 99 13.42 3.12 -9.41
N GLY A 100 13.99 2.25 -8.58
CA GLY A 100 15.26 2.51 -7.87
C GLY A 100 15.13 3.47 -6.67
N ILE A 101 13.90 3.75 -6.24
CA ILE A 101 13.57 4.51 -5.04
C ILE A 101 13.00 3.53 -4.01
N ALA A 102 13.48 3.59 -2.77
CA ALA A 102 13.04 2.69 -1.72
C ALA A 102 12.63 3.46 -0.47
N TRP A 103 11.49 3.11 0.11
CA TRP A 103 10.95 3.77 1.30
C TRP A 103 10.25 2.78 2.22
N LYS A 104 9.97 3.24 3.43
CA LYS A 104 9.10 2.55 4.38
C LYS A 104 7.77 3.29 4.49
N SER A 105 6.73 2.56 4.80
CA SER A 105 5.43 3.16 5.09
C SER A 105 4.91 2.61 6.40
N ASP A 106 4.36 3.51 7.21
CA ASP A 106 3.40 3.13 8.24
C ASP A 106 2.06 2.86 7.55
N ASN A 107 1.32 1.85 7.99
CA ASN A 107 0.02 1.55 7.40
C ASN A 107 -1.02 1.08 8.42
N CYS A 108 -2.27 1.17 8.01
CA CYS A 108 -3.40 0.62 8.71
C CYS A 108 -4.25 -0.20 7.73
N SER A 109 -4.43 -1.49 8.03
CA SER A 109 -5.28 -2.39 7.24
C SER A 109 -6.64 -2.56 7.90
N PHE A 110 -7.70 -2.57 7.11
CA PHE A 110 -9.07 -2.75 7.54
C PHE A 110 -9.74 -3.81 6.68
N GLU A 111 -10.31 -4.81 7.33
CA GLU A 111 -10.99 -5.91 6.65
C GLU A 111 -12.51 -5.78 6.78
N ALA A 112 -13.21 -5.91 5.66
CA ALA A 112 -14.62 -6.21 5.60
C ALA A 112 -14.78 -7.68 5.19
N GLU A 113 -15.19 -8.52 6.14
CA GLU A 113 -15.27 -9.98 5.99
C GLU A 113 -16.04 -10.39 4.73
N ASP A 114 -15.45 -11.30 3.95
CA ASP A 114 -15.95 -11.82 2.67
C ASP A 114 -16.20 -10.74 1.58
N LEU A 115 -15.61 -9.55 1.71
CA LEU A 115 -15.83 -8.44 0.78
C LEU A 115 -14.54 -7.82 0.27
N MET A 116 -13.77 -7.16 1.15
CA MET A 116 -12.56 -6.43 0.73
C MET A 116 -11.64 -6.10 1.90
N GLU A 117 -10.36 -5.92 1.60
CA GLU A 117 -9.38 -5.27 2.45
C GLU A 117 -9.10 -3.84 1.94
N VAL A 118 -9.01 -2.89 2.86
CA VAL A 118 -8.55 -1.52 2.61
C VAL A 118 -7.28 -1.28 3.39
N LYS A 119 -6.19 -0.91 2.71
CA LYS A 119 -4.91 -0.60 3.36
C LYS A 119 -4.54 0.85 3.06
N VAL A 120 -4.45 1.66 4.11
CA VAL A 120 -4.00 3.05 3.99
C VAL A 120 -2.56 3.14 4.47
N LYS A 121 -1.66 3.63 3.61
CA LYS A 121 -0.24 3.81 3.89
C LYS A 121 0.14 5.27 3.89
N ILE A 122 1.01 5.65 4.80
CA ILE A 122 1.53 7.02 4.93
C ILE A 122 3.05 6.96 4.91
N THR A 123 3.65 7.81 4.09
CA THR A 123 5.11 7.92 3.94
C THR A 123 5.51 9.39 3.90
N GLY A 124 6.39 9.77 4.82
CA GLY A 124 7.05 11.07 4.84
C GLY A 124 8.43 11.08 4.17
N PRO A 125 9.08 12.25 4.09
CA PRO A 125 10.42 12.39 3.53
C PRO A 125 11.48 11.55 4.24
N ASP A 126 11.38 11.43 5.56
CA ASP A 126 12.35 10.71 6.39
C ASP A 126 12.25 9.18 6.23
N ASP A 127 11.16 8.68 5.62
CA ASP A 127 10.95 7.26 5.38
C ASP A 127 11.63 6.75 4.10
N PHE A 128 12.11 7.66 3.23
CA PHE A 128 12.84 7.29 2.02
C PHE A 128 14.26 6.84 2.39
N THR A 129 14.51 5.55 2.20
CA THR A 129 15.79 4.90 2.50
C THR A 129 16.77 4.93 1.32
N THR A 130 16.26 5.10 0.10
CA THR A 130 17.04 5.28 -1.14
C THR A 130 16.31 6.24 -2.06
N GLY A 131 17.03 7.18 -2.67
CA GLY A 131 16.46 8.20 -3.56
C GLY A 131 16.08 9.49 -2.82
N THR A 132 15.16 10.26 -3.39
CA THR A 132 14.63 11.49 -2.79
C THR A 132 13.12 11.36 -2.66
N PHE A 133 12.56 11.93 -1.59
CA PHE A 133 11.12 12.06 -1.42
C PHE A 133 10.50 12.64 -2.69
N SER A 134 9.59 11.87 -3.27
CA SER A 134 8.93 12.16 -4.55
C SER A 134 7.63 11.37 -4.59
N CYS A 135 6.83 11.60 -5.64
CA CYS A 135 5.63 10.82 -5.92
C CYS A 135 5.90 9.80 -7.04
N PRO A 136 6.62 8.69 -6.79
CA PRO A 136 6.92 7.76 -7.85
C PRO A 136 5.64 7.20 -8.45
N GLN A 137 5.59 7.18 -9.78
CA GLN A 137 4.57 6.48 -10.52
C GLN A 137 4.63 4.98 -10.17
N PRO A 138 3.53 4.37 -9.68
CA PRO A 138 3.48 2.95 -9.38
C PRO A 138 3.88 2.09 -10.58
N THR A 139 4.55 0.97 -10.31
CA THR A 139 4.96 0.03 -11.37
C THR A 139 4.32 -1.33 -11.16
N GLU A 140 3.62 -1.83 -12.18
CA GLU A 140 3.08 -3.19 -12.17
C GLU A 140 2.88 -3.70 -13.60
N VAL A 141 3.16 -4.98 -13.82
CA VAL A 141 2.87 -5.67 -15.07
C VAL A 141 1.39 -6.05 -15.05
N ALA A 142 0.65 -5.76 -16.12
CA ALA A 142 -0.80 -6.06 -16.20
C ALA A 142 -1.70 -5.20 -15.28
N ALA A 143 -1.33 -3.93 -15.09
CA ALA A 143 -2.19 -2.94 -14.46
C ALA A 143 -2.53 -1.80 -15.44
N ILE A 144 -3.75 -1.27 -15.32
CA ILE A 144 -4.16 -0.02 -15.94
C ILE A 144 -3.71 1.10 -15.00
N LEU A 145 -3.00 2.09 -15.56
CA LEU A 145 -2.47 3.21 -14.79
C LEU A 145 -2.89 4.54 -15.40
N GLU A 146 -3.47 5.39 -14.58
CA GLU A 146 -4.02 6.69 -14.96
C GLU A 146 -3.56 7.78 -13.98
N PRO A 147 -3.36 9.03 -14.44
CA PRO A 147 -3.20 10.16 -13.53
C PRO A 147 -4.43 10.37 -12.64
N ALA A 148 -4.19 10.74 -11.37
CA ALA A 148 -5.20 11.10 -10.39
C ALA A 148 -5.07 12.57 -9.98
N ASP A 149 -5.29 13.47 -10.96
CA ASP A 149 -5.14 14.93 -10.80
C ASP A 149 -6.29 15.59 -10.01
N ASP A 150 -7.30 14.81 -9.62
CA ASP A 150 -8.55 15.27 -9.01
C ASP A 150 -8.61 15.08 -7.49
N VAL A 151 -7.53 14.63 -6.84
CA VAL A 151 -7.45 14.42 -5.39
C VAL A 151 -7.12 15.73 -4.68
N ALA A 152 -8.06 16.28 -3.89
CA ALA A 152 -7.84 17.50 -3.15
C ALA A 152 -6.69 17.37 -2.12
N GLY A 153 -5.80 18.37 -2.09
CA GLY A 153 -4.62 18.38 -1.21
C GLY A 153 -3.38 17.68 -1.79
N ALA A 154 -3.54 16.91 -2.87
CA ALA A 154 -2.43 16.34 -3.61
C ALA A 154 -1.89 17.33 -4.66
N THR A 155 -0.57 17.31 -4.87
CA THR A 155 0.12 17.98 -5.97
C THR A 155 0.40 17.05 -7.15
N GLU A 156 0.41 15.74 -6.92
CA GLU A 156 0.60 14.69 -7.90
C GLU A 156 -0.13 13.42 -7.42
N GLY A 157 -0.60 12.59 -8.34
CA GLY A 157 -1.27 11.35 -7.97
C GLY A 157 -1.44 10.37 -9.11
N TRP A 158 -1.61 9.10 -8.75
CA TRP A 158 -1.70 7.96 -9.66
C TRP A 158 -2.80 7.01 -9.22
N TRP A 159 -3.65 6.61 -10.16
CA TRP A 159 -4.63 5.55 -10.01
C TRP A 159 -4.14 4.31 -10.74
N LYS A 160 -3.92 3.22 -10.02
CA LYS A 160 -3.55 1.91 -10.55
C LYS A 160 -4.68 0.94 -10.28
N VAL A 161 -5.07 0.13 -11.25
CA VAL A 161 -6.05 -0.95 -11.09
C VAL A 161 -5.63 -2.19 -11.87
N SER A 162 -5.87 -3.37 -11.32
CA SER A 162 -5.60 -4.66 -11.97
C SER A 162 -6.39 -4.78 -13.28
N ASP A 163 -5.80 -5.45 -14.28
CA ASP A 163 -6.47 -5.70 -15.57
C ASP A 163 -7.32 -6.99 -15.57
N SER A 164 -7.30 -7.74 -14.47
CA SER A 164 -8.01 -9.01 -14.28
C SER A 164 -8.55 -9.12 -12.85
N PRO A 165 -9.68 -9.84 -12.63
CA PRO A 165 -10.21 -10.08 -11.30
C PRO A 165 -9.29 -10.98 -10.44
N PRO A 166 -9.35 -10.85 -9.10
CA PRO A 166 -10.15 -9.85 -8.36
C PRO A 166 -9.66 -8.42 -8.56
N LEU A 167 -10.49 -7.44 -8.20
CA LEU A 167 -10.09 -6.03 -8.30
C LEU A 167 -9.05 -5.73 -7.22
N GLU A 168 -7.83 -5.43 -7.67
CA GLU A 168 -6.78 -4.84 -6.87
C GLU A 168 -6.54 -3.43 -7.40
N ALA A 169 -6.62 -2.42 -6.54
CA ALA A 169 -6.41 -1.05 -6.95
C ALA A 169 -5.63 -0.26 -5.90
N THR A 170 -4.80 0.66 -6.37
CA THR A 170 -4.04 1.58 -5.52
C THR A 170 -4.24 2.99 -6.03
N LEU A 171 -4.71 3.88 -5.15
CA LEU A 171 -4.55 5.31 -5.34
C LEU A 171 -3.31 5.77 -4.58
N ARG A 172 -2.35 6.38 -5.29
CA ARG A 172 -1.26 7.16 -4.69
C ARG A 172 -1.58 8.64 -4.81
N ALA A 173 -1.65 9.35 -3.70
CA ALA A 173 -1.87 10.78 -3.64
C ALA A 173 -0.72 11.45 -2.87
N CYS A 174 -0.03 12.38 -3.50
CA CYS A 174 1.20 12.94 -2.97
C CYS A 174 1.07 14.44 -2.78
N SER A 175 1.54 14.92 -1.63
CA SER A 175 1.74 16.33 -1.32
C SER A 175 3.24 16.63 -1.19
N PRO A 176 3.66 17.89 -0.98
CA PRO A 176 5.07 18.22 -0.78
C PRO A 176 5.73 17.54 0.42
N THR A 177 4.96 17.02 1.38
CA THR A 177 5.48 16.51 2.66
C THR A 177 4.96 15.11 3.03
N VAL A 178 4.08 14.51 2.24
CA VAL A 178 3.56 13.16 2.51
C VAL A 178 3.03 12.50 1.24
N ASN A 179 3.28 11.19 1.12
CA ASN A 179 2.61 10.31 0.17
C ASN A 179 1.57 9.47 0.94
N VAL A 180 0.37 9.39 0.39
CA VAL A 180 -0.73 8.56 0.88
C VAL A 180 -1.06 7.53 -0.19
N ASP A 181 -0.91 6.25 0.14
CA ASP A 181 -1.40 5.16 -0.71
C ASP A 181 -2.68 4.58 -0.09
N VAL A 182 -3.72 4.40 -0.89
CA VAL A 182 -4.96 3.72 -0.52
C VAL A 182 -5.09 2.50 -1.42
N ASP A 183 -4.84 1.33 -0.87
CA ASP A 183 -4.99 0.05 -1.57
C ASP A 183 -6.37 -0.56 -1.25
N PHE A 184 -7.04 -1.03 -2.29
CA PHE A 184 -8.23 -1.86 -2.22
C PHE A 184 -7.93 -3.23 -2.81
N GLU A 185 -8.23 -4.27 -2.04
CA GLU A 185 -8.13 -5.67 -2.46
C GLU A 185 -9.52 -6.28 -2.27
N TYR A 186 -10.25 -6.52 -3.35
CA TYR A 186 -11.59 -7.14 -3.28
C TYR A 186 -11.50 -8.66 -3.34
N GLU A 187 -12.44 -9.34 -2.69
CA GLU A 187 -12.55 -10.80 -2.81
C GLU A 187 -13.05 -11.22 -4.21
N ASP A 188 -12.67 -12.42 -4.67
CA ASP A 188 -13.11 -12.89 -6.00
C ASP A 188 -14.62 -13.11 -6.06
N GLY A 189 -15.23 -12.70 -7.18
CA GLY A 189 -16.66 -12.84 -7.40
C GLY A 189 -17.57 -11.88 -6.62
N VAL A 190 -17.02 -10.87 -5.94
CA VAL A 190 -17.81 -9.81 -5.30
C VAL A 190 -18.05 -8.63 -6.24
N ASP A 191 -19.26 -8.07 -6.24
CA ASP A 191 -19.56 -6.82 -6.92
C ASP A 191 -19.13 -5.65 -6.03
N TYR A 192 -18.33 -4.72 -6.57
CA TYR A 192 -17.97 -3.50 -5.84
C TYR A 192 -19.10 -2.45 -5.95
N GLU A 193 -19.54 -1.91 -4.82
CA GLU A 193 -20.53 -0.84 -4.79
C GLU A 193 -19.85 0.53 -4.95
N GLY A 194 -20.18 1.24 -6.04
CA GLY A 194 -19.69 2.60 -6.30
C GLY A 194 -18.51 2.67 -7.26
N ASP A 195 -17.75 3.76 -7.17
CA ASP A 195 -16.55 3.99 -7.97
C ASP A 195 -15.31 3.89 -7.05
N PRO A 196 -14.52 2.80 -7.15
CA PRO A 196 -13.33 2.60 -6.32
C PRO A 196 -12.33 3.75 -6.40
N ARG A 197 -12.18 4.39 -7.57
CA ARG A 197 -11.27 5.54 -7.71
C ARG A 197 -11.76 6.73 -6.88
N GLN A 198 -13.04 7.05 -6.99
CA GLN A 198 -13.65 8.15 -6.24
C GLN A 198 -13.61 7.89 -4.73
N GLN A 199 -13.85 6.65 -4.33
CA GLN A 199 -13.79 6.22 -2.93
C GLN A 199 -12.38 6.32 -2.34
N ALA A 200 -11.37 5.82 -3.07
CA ALA A 200 -9.98 5.97 -2.67
C ALA A 200 -9.58 7.45 -2.58
N ALA A 201 -10.05 8.29 -3.52
CA ALA A 201 -9.79 9.72 -3.48
C ALA A 201 -10.37 10.37 -2.23
N GLN A 202 -11.60 10.06 -1.83
CA GLN A 202 -12.20 10.60 -0.61
C GLN A 202 -11.41 10.23 0.66
N ILE A 203 -10.88 9.00 0.71
CA ILE A 203 -10.03 8.54 1.84
C ILE A 203 -8.71 9.31 1.83
N ALA A 204 -8.04 9.41 0.68
CA ALA A 204 -6.79 10.15 0.55
C ALA A 204 -6.95 11.64 0.89
N GLU A 205 -8.02 12.29 0.41
CA GLU A 205 -8.37 13.67 0.72
C GLU A 205 -8.57 13.87 2.23
N PHE A 206 -9.25 12.93 2.89
CA PHE A 206 -9.45 12.98 4.33
C PHE A 206 -8.11 12.92 5.08
N VAL A 207 -7.22 12.01 4.70
CA VAL A 207 -5.89 11.87 5.32
C VAL A 207 -5.03 13.13 5.08
N LEU A 208 -4.98 13.62 3.84
CA LEU A 208 -4.22 14.81 3.49
C LEU A 208 -4.76 16.05 4.21
N ALA A 209 -6.08 16.19 4.34
CA ALA A 209 -6.69 17.29 5.08
C ALA A 209 -6.37 17.24 6.58
N ALA A 210 -6.34 16.04 7.18
CA ALA A 210 -5.95 15.87 8.58
C ALA A 210 -4.50 16.31 8.79
N LEU A 211 -3.58 15.83 7.94
CA LEU A 211 -2.15 16.14 8.03
C LEU A 211 -1.80 17.60 7.71
N ALA A 212 -2.64 18.31 6.95
CA ALA A 212 -2.44 19.74 6.67
C ALA A 212 -2.88 20.67 7.81
N GLY A 213 -3.63 20.14 8.79
CA GLY A 213 -4.18 20.87 9.92
C GLY A 213 -3.35 20.83 11.21
N ASP A 214 -2.30 19.99 11.23
CA ASP A 214 -1.36 19.81 12.34
C ASP A 214 -0.12 20.73 12.25
#